data_AF-A0A5C6DRK6-F1
#
_entry.id   AF-A0A5C6DRK6-F1
#
_cell.length_a   1.000
_cell.length_b   1.000
_cell.length_c   1.000
_cell.angle_alpha   90.00
_cell.angle_beta   90.00
_cell.angle_gamma   90.00
#
_symmetry.space_group_name_H-M   'P 1'
#
loop_
_entity.id
_entity.type
_entity.pdbx_description
1 polymer ?
#
loop_
_entity_poly.entity_id
_entity_poly.type
_entity_poly.pdbx_seq_one_letter_code
_entity_poly.pdbx_strand_id
1 'polypeptide(L)'
;MRVMIIIKATPSSEAGEMPSAELLSAMGQYNEQLVEAGIMKAGEGLKPTSVGKRVRFEGESRTVIDGPFAETTELIAGFWLWQVDSMEHAVEWVKKCPNPMKEYSEIEIRPLFEAEDFADSDPDGSVLERESEMRLQLQKCNPVPWFEIYVDDLERATRFYESVLETKLEKLEAPTSELQMMAFPMSMTSPGASGALCKMEGVKAGGGSTMVYFSCEDCGVEASRIEAAGGKLERPKTSIGPYGFMAIGIDTEGNMFGLHTP
;
A
#
# COMPACT_ATOMS: atom_id res chain seq x y z
N MET A 1 11.57 9.92 -0.86
CA MET A 1 12.01 9.57 0.51
C MET A 1 10.80 9.40 1.41
N ARG A 2 10.89 8.58 2.45
CA ARG A 2 9.84 8.46 3.47
C ARG A 2 10.13 9.33 4.67
N VAL A 3 9.11 10.00 5.18
CA VAL A 3 9.20 10.81 6.41
C VAL A 3 8.06 10.48 7.36
N MET A 4 8.37 10.49 8.64
CA MET A 4 7.40 10.48 9.73
C MET A 4 7.10 11.93 10.09
N ILE A 5 5.82 12.30 10.03
CA ILE A 5 5.31 13.56 10.55
C ILE A 5 4.74 13.27 11.93
N ILE A 6 5.31 13.88 12.96
CA ILE A 6 5.03 13.57 14.35
C ILE A 6 4.30 14.76 14.95
N ILE A 7 3.05 14.55 15.37
CA ILE A 7 2.26 15.57 16.05
C ILE A 7 2.61 15.51 17.53
N LYS A 8 3.21 16.57 18.08
CA LYS A 8 3.55 16.64 19.50
C LYS A 8 2.27 16.75 20.34
N ALA A 9 2.23 16.03 21.45
CA ALA A 9 1.14 16.09 22.38
C ALA A 9 1.15 17.40 23.16
N THR A 10 -0.04 17.81 23.57
CA THR A 10 -0.26 18.98 24.42
C THR A 10 -1.01 18.58 25.69
N PRO A 11 -1.07 19.44 26.72
CA PRO A 11 -1.82 19.16 27.93
C PRO A 11 -3.29 18.78 27.67
N SER A 12 -3.96 19.44 26.72
CA SER A 12 -5.35 19.10 26.36
C SER A 12 -5.47 17.71 25.72
N SER A 13 -4.56 17.35 24.82
CA SER A 13 -4.56 16.02 24.21
C SER A 13 -4.28 14.91 25.22
N GLU A 14 -3.37 15.11 26.17
CA GLU A 14 -3.07 14.13 27.24
C GLU A 14 -4.17 14.06 28.31
N ALA A 15 -4.98 15.13 28.45
CA ALA A 15 -6.21 15.10 29.22
C ALA A 15 -7.35 14.32 28.51
N GLY A 16 -7.13 13.87 27.28
CA GLY A 16 -8.11 13.15 26.46
C GLY A 16 -9.20 14.07 25.89
N GLU A 17 -8.92 15.36 25.77
CA GLU A 17 -9.86 16.28 25.12
C GLU A 17 -9.97 15.98 23.63
N MET A 18 -11.22 15.86 23.16
CA MET A 18 -11.47 15.65 21.74
C MET A 18 -11.40 16.97 20.95
N PRO A 19 -10.98 16.92 19.67
CA PRO A 19 -11.06 18.06 18.77
C PRO A 19 -12.52 18.49 18.56
N SER A 20 -12.72 19.75 18.14
CA SER A 20 -14.05 20.20 17.71
C SER A 20 -14.45 19.51 16.39
N ALA A 21 -15.75 19.47 16.10
CA ALA A 21 -16.24 18.93 14.81
C ALA A 21 -15.67 19.70 13.61
N GLU A 22 -15.51 21.01 13.74
CA GLU A 22 -14.90 21.87 12.71
C GLU A 22 -13.43 21.49 12.45
N LEU A 23 -12.63 21.33 13.52
CA LEU A 23 -11.22 20.92 13.39
C LEU A 23 -11.10 19.50 12.82
N LEU A 24 -11.96 18.58 13.26
CA LEU A 24 -11.98 17.21 12.75
C LEU A 24 -12.31 17.19 11.24
N SER A 25 -13.29 17.98 10.80
CA SER A 25 -13.65 18.10 9.39
C SER A 25 -12.54 18.75 8.55
N ALA A 26 -11.92 19.82 9.04
CA ALA A 26 -10.83 20.50 8.34
C ALA A 26 -9.60 19.58 8.19
N MET A 27 -9.28 18.80 9.24
CA MET A 27 -8.21 17.82 9.19
C MET A 27 -8.54 16.65 8.24
N GLY A 28 -9.80 16.21 8.21
CA GLY A 28 -10.29 15.21 7.25
C GLY A 28 -10.06 15.64 5.79
N GLN A 29 -10.46 16.86 5.45
CA GLN A 29 -10.26 17.43 4.10
C GLN A 29 -8.76 17.58 3.75
N TYR A 30 -7.93 17.93 4.72
CA TYR A 30 -6.49 17.99 4.52
C TYR A 30 -5.88 16.60 4.28
N ASN A 31 -6.33 15.57 5.01
CA ASN A 31 -5.92 14.19 4.78
C ASN A 31 -6.37 13.69 3.40
N GLU A 32 -7.58 14.02 2.95
CA GLU A 32 -8.06 13.70 1.61
C GLU A 32 -7.11 14.26 0.53
N GLN A 33 -6.71 15.53 0.66
CA GLN A 33 -5.74 16.14 -0.27
C GLN A 33 -4.38 15.42 -0.28
N LEU A 34 -3.89 14.99 0.88
CA LEU A 34 -2.63 14.24 0.97
C LEU A 34 -2.72 12.85 0.32
N VAL A 35 -3.88 12.19 0.43
CA VAL A 35 -4.15 10.89 -0.20
C VAL A 35 -4.27 11.05 -1.71
N GLU A 36 -5.04 12.03 -2.18
CA GLU A 36 -5.18 12.35 -3.61
C GLU A 36 -3.84 12.71 -4.25
N ALA A 37 -2.97 13.41 -3.53
CA ALA A 37 -1.61 13.70 -3.96
C ALA A 37 -0.65 12.49 -3.91
N GLY A 38 -1.09 11.33 -3.42
CA GLY A 38 -0.28 10.13 -3.28
C GLY A 38 0.79 10.20 -2.18
N ILE A 39 0.72 11.20 -1.30
CA ILE A 39 1.73 11.51 -0.28
C ILE A 39 1.52 10.65 0.97
N MET A 40 0.29 10.62 1.49
CA MET A 40 0.00 9.91 2.74
C MET A 40 -0.03 8.40 2.53
N LYS A 41 0.81 7.68 3.29
CA LYS A 41 0.87 6.21 3.29
C LYS A 41 0.20 5.60 4.51
N ALA A 42 0.26 6.28 5.64
CA ALA A 42 -0.47 5.95 6.85
C ALA A 42 -0.62 7.21 7.71
N GLY A 43 -1.52 7.19 8.69
CA GLY A 43 -1.55 8.20 9.75
C GLY A 43 -2.69 7.96 10.71
N GLU A 44 -2.42 8.18 11.99
CA GLU A 44 -3.33 7.86 13.08
C GLU A 44 -3.14 8.81 14.26
N GLY A 45 -4.24 9.05 14.99
CA GLY A 45 -4.20 9.68 16.30
C GLY A 45 -3.86 8.66 17.39
N LEU A 46 -3.02 9.06 18.34
CA LEU A 46 -2.69 8.24 19.51
C LEU A 46 -3.57 8.64 20.69
N LYS A 47 -3.90 7.66 21.52
CA LYS A 47 -4.56 7.92 22.80
C LYS A 47 -3.57 8.53 23.80
N PRO A 48 -4.07 9.23 24.83
CA PRO A 48 -3.24 9.78 25.90
C PRO A 48 -2.32 8.73 26.53
N THR A 49 -1.16 9.15 27.01
CA THR A 49 -0.20 8.21 27.62
C THR A 49 -0.73 7.56 28.89
N SER A 50 -1.74 8.12 29.55
CA SER A 50 -2.44 7.53 30.70
C SER A 50 -3.04 6.14 30.44
N VAL A 51 -3.31 5.79 29.17
CA VAL A 51 -3.73 4.44 28.77
C VAL A 51 -2.63 3.64 28.06
N GLY A 52 -1.44 4.24 27.94
CA GLY A 52 -0.26 3.63 27.35
C GLY A 52 0.59 2.87 28.36
N LYS A 53 1.54 2.10 27.83
CA LYS A 53 2.55 1.37 28.60
C LYS A 53 3.92 1.61 27.99
N ARG A 54 4.95 1.74 28.82
CA ARG A 54 6.36 1.70 28.41
C ARG A 54 6.99 0.42 28.90
N VAL A 55 7.86 -0.15 28.09
CA VAL A 55 8.73 -1.25 28.52
C VAL A 55 10.16 -0.73 28.55
N ARG A 56 10.77 -0.69 29.73
CA ARG A 56 12.18 -0.31 29.90
C ARG A 56 13.05 -1.55 29.77
N PHE A 57 14.11 -1.42 28.98
CA PHE A 57 15.11 -2.45 28.74
C PHE A 57 16.39 -2.08 29.48
N GLU A 58 16.90 -2.98 30.32
CA GLU A 58 18.18 -2.84 31.02
C GLU A 58 18.90 -4.19 31.02
N GLY A 59 19.87 -4.37 30.12
CA GLY A 59 20.48 -5.69 29.87
C GLY A 59 19.44 -6.70 29.40
N GLU A 60 19.23 -7.78 30.15
CA GLU A 60 18.17 -8.77 29.93
C GLU A 60 16.83 -8.41 30.62
N SER A 61 16.84 -7.41 31.52
CA SER A 61 15.65 -7.01 32.28
C SER A 61 14.64 -6.23 31.44
N ARG A 62 13.34 -6.50 31.68
CA ARG A 62 12.20 -5.87 31.00
C ARG A 62 11.18 -5.40 32.04
N THR A 63 11.05 -4.10 32.24
CA THR A 63 10.13 -3.51 33.24
C THR A 63 9.00 -2.77 32.55
N VAL A 64 7.75 -3.14 32.85
CA VAL A 64 6.55 -2.45 32.37
C VAL A 64 6.22 -1.27 33.29
N ILE A 65 5.96 -0.11 32.69
CA ILE A 65 5.60 1.13 33.37
C ILE A 65 4.30 1.64 32.77
N ASP A 66 3.26 1.75 33.58
CA ASP A 66 1.99 2.38 33.18
C ASP A 66 2.15 3.90 33.06
N GLY A 67 1.33 4.53 32.23
CA GLY A 67 1.24 5.99 32.20
C GLY A 67 0.49 6.58 33.41
N PRO A 68 0.31 7.91 33.45
CA PRO A 68 0.74 8.91 32.47
C PRO A 68 2.25 9.17 32.51
N PHE A 69 2.79 9.78 31.45
CA PHE A 69 4.19 10.17 31.42
C PHE A 69 4.37 11.59 31.94
N ALA A 70 5.47 11.84 32.67
CA ALA A 70 5.61 13.03 33.51
C ALA A 70 5.80 14.34 32.74
N GLU A 71 6.39 14.30 31.54
CA GLU A 71 6.62 15.49 30.71
C GLU A 71 5.89 15.34 29.38
N THR A 72 4.99 16.28 29.08
CA THR A 72 4.12 16.22 27.91
C THR A 72 4.72 16.82 26.64
N THR A 73 5.74 17.67 26.76
CA THR A 73 6.30 18.45 25.65
C THR A 73 6.97 17.61 24.57
N GLU A 74 7.40 16.39 24.89
CA GLU A 74 8.04 15.47 23.94
C GLU A 74 7.17 14.27 23.56
N LEU A 75 5.94 14.22 24.07
CA LEU A 75 5.03 13.11 23.79
C LEU A 75 4.43 13.27 22.39
N ILE A 76 3.91 12.17 21.85
CA ILE A 76 3.35 12.10 20.51
C ILE A 76 1.85 11.87 20.63
N ALA A 77 1.05 12.75 20.04
CA ALA A 77 -0.41 12.63 19.99
C ALA A 77 -0.91 12.03 18.67
N GLY A 78 -0.05 11.90 17.67
CA GLY A 78 -0.40 11.32 16.38
C GLY A 78 0.76 11.34 15.42
N PHE A 79 0.60 10.66 14.29
CA PHE A 79 1.59 10.67 13.24
C PHE A 79 0.95 10.58 11.85
N TRP A 80 1.73 10.98 10.85
CA TRP A 80 1.57 10.53 9.48
C TRP A 80 2.86 9.92 8.96
N LEU A 81 2.74 8.88 8.14
CA LEU A 81 3.83 8.39 7.30
C LEU A 81 3.62 8.90 5.88
N TRP A 82 4.54 9.72 5.40
CA TRP A 82 4.47 10.33 4.06
C TRP A 82 5.58 9.82 3.15
N GLN A 83 5.26 9.72 1.86
CA GLN A 83 6.22 9.63 0.76
C GLN A 83 6.28 11.00 0.08
N VAL A 84 7.47 11.59 0.02
CA VAL A 84 7.70 12.91 -0.57
C VAL A 84 8.96 12.90 -1.42
N ASP A 85 9.09 13.89 -2.30
CA ASP A 85 10.27 14.05 -3.16
C ASP A 85 11.47 14.60 -2.38
N SER A 86 11.23 15.48 -1.40
CA SER A 86 12.28 16.08 -0.55
C SER A 86 11.76 16.52 0.82
N MET A 87 12.67 16.90 1.71
CA MET A 87 12.33 17.47 3.03
C MET A 87 11.58 18.80 2.88
N GLU A 88 11.98 19.63 1.92
CA GLU A 88 11.31 20.91 1.62
C GLU A 88 9.87 20.67 1.17
N HIS A 89 9.65 19.65 0.32
CA HIS A 89 8.32 19.26 -0.11
C HIS A 89 7.46 18.83 1.11
N ALA A 90 8.01 18.06 2.05
CA ALA A 90 7.30 17.74 3.30
C ALA A 90 6.96 18.99 4.13
N VAL A 91 7.91 19.91 4.30
CA VAL A 91 7.70 21.16 5.04
C VAL A 91 6.59 22.01 4.40
N GLU A 92 6.55 22.09 3.06
CA GLU A 92 5.50 22.79 2.33
C GLU A 92 4.11 22.19 2.59
N TRP A 93 4.01 20.86 2.66
CA TRP A 93 2.77 20.19 3.01
C TRP A 93 2.38 20.40 4.47
N VAL A 94 3.32 20.28 5.41
CA VAL A 94 3.04 20.53 6.84
C VAL A 94 2.54 21.96 7.06
N LYS A 95 3.06 22.96 6.34
CA LYS A 95 2.59 24.35 6.43
C LYS A 95 1.14 24.57 5.99
N LYS A 96 0.56 23.65 5.21
CA LYS A 96 -0.86 23.67 4.81
C LYS A 96 -1.77 22.99 5.85
N CYS A 97 -1.19 22.25 6.79
CA CYS A 97 -1.93 21.52 7.82
C CYS A 97 -2.69 22.51 8.73
N PRO A 98 -4.00 22.30 8.97
CA PRO A 98 -4.69 22.98 10.07
C PRO A 98 -3.93 22.75 11.38
N ASN A 99 -3.89 23.74 12.28
CA ASN A 99 -3.25 23.53 13.59
C ASN A 99 -3.93 22.32 14.27
N PRO A 100 -3.19 21.23 14.55
CA PRO A 100 -3.79 19.98 15.03
C PRO A 100 -4.34 20.10 16.46
N MET A 101 -3.99 21.16 17.20
CA MET A 101 -4.41 21.38 18.58
C MET A 101 -5.07 22.75 18.74
N LYS A 102 -5.91 22.90 19.78
CA LYS A 102 -6.56 24.18 20.15
C LYS A 102 -5.57 25.22 20.67
N GLU A 103 -4.39 24.77 21.08
CA GLU A 103 -3.34 25.55 21.70
C GLU A 103 -2.07 25.55 20.85
N TYR A 104 -0.96 26.07 21.41
CA TYR A 104 0.34 25.93 20.79
C TYR A 104 0.65 24.44 20.59
N SER A 105 1.03 24.08 19.37
CA SER A 105 1.45 22.73 19.02
C SER A 105 2.64 22.76 18.09
N GLU A 106 3.35 21.65 18.04
CA GLU A 106 4.50 21.45 17.19
C GLU A 106 4.31 20.18 16.37
N ILE A 107 4.74 20.24 15.11
CA ILE A 107 4.85 19.09 14.23
C ILE A 107 6.33 18.92 13.91
N GLU A 108 6.86 17.73 14.19
CA GLU A 108 8.23 17.35 13.86
C GLU A 108 8.23 16.50 12.58
N ILE A 109 9.14 16.80 11.65
CA ILE A 109 9.33 16.02 10.42
C ILE A 109 10.64 15.25 10.53
N ARG A 110 10.60 13.92 10.46
CA ARG A 110 11.78 13.08 10.61
C ARG A 110 11.89 12.08 9.45
N PRO A 111 13.02 12.00 8.74
CA PRO A 111 13.20 10.99 7.72
C PRO A 111 13.24 9.59 8.33
N LEU A 112 12.71 8.61 7.61
CA LEU A 112 12.96 7.21 7.90
C LEU A 112 14.33 6.83 7.32
N PHE A 113 14.97 5.82 7.91
CA PHE A 113 16.09 5.17 7.25
C PHE A 113 15.62 4.44 6.00
N GLU A 114 16.42 4.54 4.94
CA GLU A 114 16.27 3.82 3.69
C GLU A 114 17.39 2.78 3.53
N ALA A 115 17.29 1.91 2.53
CA ALA A 115 18.24 0.80 2.33
C ALA A 115 19.69 1.31 2.20
N GLU A 116 19.87 2.46 1.56
CA GLU A 116 21.15 3.09 1.31
C GLU A 116 21.86 3.52 2.60
N ASP A 117 21.12 3.86 3.65
CA ASP A 117 21.68 4.30 4.93
C ASP A 117 22.37 3.16 5.70
N PHE A 118 22.06 1.91 5.37
CA PHE A 118 22.62 0.73 6.02
C PHE A 118 23.72 0.05 5.21
N ALA A 119 24.09 0.58 4.04
CA ALA A 119 25.04 -0.07 3.13
C ALA A 119 26.38 -0.45 3.79
N ASP A 120 26.88 0.37 4.71
CA ASP A 120 28.13 0.08 5.44
C ASP A 120 27.97 -1.01 6.53
N SER A 121 26.76 -1.15 7.08
CA SER A 121 26.45 -2.09 8.18
C SER A 121 25.91 -3.44 7.68
N ASP A 122 25.43 -3.48 6.43
CA ASP A 122 24.90 -4.66 5.75
C ASP A 122 25.51 -4.76 4.33
N PRO A 123 26.82 -5.00 4.22
CA PRO A 123 27.54 -4.88 2.94
C PRO A 123 27.16 -5.95 1.91
N ASP A 124 26.56 -7.05 2.34
CA ASP A 124 26.01 -8.09 1.45
C ASP A 124 24.49 -7.96 1.24
N GLY A 125 23.83 -7.00 1.90
CA GLY A 125 22.40 -6.71 1.77
C GLY A 125 21.48 -7.77 2.39
N SER A 126 22.02 -8.77 3.08
CA SER A 126 21.26 -9.94 3.54
C SER A 126 20.25 -9.60 4.63
N VAL A 127 20.52 -8.60 5.47
CA VAL A 127 19.60 -8.16 6.53
C VAL A 127 18.45 -7.37 5.91
N LEU A 128 18.75 -6.45 4.99
CA LEU A 128 17.76 -5.66 4.27
C LEU A 128 16.85 -6.52 3.40
N GLU A 129 17.40 -7.54 2.72
CA GLU A 129 16.63 -8.50 1.93
C GLU A 129 15.62 -9.23 2.83
N ARG A 130 16.07 -9.76 3.97
CA ARG A 130 15.20 -10.45 4.92
C ARG A 130 14.13 -9.55 5.54
N GLU A 131 14.46 -8.30 5.85
CA GLU A 131 13.44 -7.33 6.28
C GLU A 131 12.42 -7.02 5.19
N SER A 132 12.86 -6.92 3.95
CA SER A 132 12.00 -6.69 2.79
C SER A 132 11.07 -7.88 2.56
N GLU A 133 11.59 -9.10 2.65
CA GLU A 133 10.79 -10.33 2.64
C GLU A 133 9.74 -10.35 3.76
N MET A 134 10.11 -9.98 4.99
CA MET A 134 9.16 -9.90 6.10
C MET A 134 8.08 -8.83 5.86
N ARG A 135 8.44 -7.68 5.28
CA ARG A 135 7.47 -6.65 4.87
C ARG A 135 6.52 -7.15 3.79
N LEU A 136 7.02 -7.89 2.80
CA LEU A 136 6.20 -8.56 1.80
C LEU A 136 5.31 -9.62 2.45
N GLN A 137 5.79 -10.37 3.45
CA GLN A 137 4.96 -11.32 4.20
C GLN A 137 3.84 -10.63 4.99
N LEU A 138 4.06 -9.45 5.55
CA LEU A 138 2.99 -8.64 6.14
C LEU A 138 1.98 -8.15 5.08
N GLN A 139 2.40 -8.01 3.82
CA GLN A 139 1.54 -7.70 2.67
C GLN A 139 0.86 -8.94 2.06
N LYS A 140 1.32 -10.17 2.34
CA LYS A 140 0.72 -11.45 1.87
C LYS A 140 -0.73 -11.67 2.32
N CYS A 141 -1.34 -10.73 3.04
CA CYS A 141 -2.77 -10.72 3.33
C CYS A 141 -3.65 -10.42 2.10
N ASN A 142 -3.11 -9.97 0.98
CA ASN A 142 -3.86 -9.91 -0.28
C ASN A 142 -3.37 -11.00 -1.26
N PRO A 143 -4.05 -12.16 -1.36
CA PRO A 143 -3.65 -13.20 -2.29
C PRO A 143 -3.81 -12.76 -3.75
N VAL A 144 -4.63 -11.73 -4.05
CA VAL A 144 -4.93 -11.29 -5.40
C VAL A 144 -4.32 -9.90 -5.68
N PRO A 145 -3.13 -9.80 -6.31
CA PRO A 145 -2.54 -8.52 -6.68
C PRO A 145 -3.21 -7.87 -7.91
N TRP A 146 -3.82 -8.69 -8.76
CA TRP A 146 -4.27 -8.26 -10.08
C TRP A 146 -5.50 -9.04 -10.55
N PHE A 147 -6.39 -8.37 -11.27
CA PHE A 147 -7.48 -9.00 -11.99
C PHE A 147 -7.60 -8.47 -13.43
N GLU A 148 -8.19 -9.29 -14.29
CA GLU A 148 -8.53 -8.94 -15.66
C GLU A 148 -10.02 -9.17 -15.88
N ILE A 149 -10.67 -8.26 -16.61
CA ILE A 149 -12.04 -8.41 -17.08
C ILE A 149 -12.00 -8.35 -18.61
N TYR A 150 -12.18 -9.49 -19.26
CA TYR A 150 -12.20 -9.59 -20.71
C TYR A 150 -13.52 -9.04 -21.29
N VAL A 151 -13.39 -8.18 -22.29
CA VAL A 151 -14.51 -7.45 -22.91
C VAL A 151 -14.43 -7.51 -24.45
N ASP A 152 -15.60 -7.65 -25.09
CA ASP A 152 -15.68 -7.64 -26.57
C ASP A 152 -15.44 -6.24 -27.18
N ASP A 153 -15.86 -5.21 -26.45
CA ASP A 153 -15.80 -3.81 -26.84
C ASP A 153 -15.17 -3.01 -25.70
N LEU A 154 -13.87 -2.74 -25.83
CA LEU A 154 -13.06 -2.07 -24.82
C LEU A 154 -13.54 -0.64 -24.58
N GLU A 155 -13.83 0.12 -25.64
CA GLU A 155 -14.28 1.51 -25.48
C GLU A 155 -15.64 1.61 -24.80
N ARG A 156 -16.59 0.73 -25.16
CA ARG A 156 -17.90 0.69 -24.51
C ARG A 156 -17.78 0.29 -23.04
N ALA A 157 -16.94 -0.69 -22.73
CA ALA A 157 -16.72 -1.14 -21.36
C ALA A 157 -16.02 -0.07 -20.53
N THR A 158 -14.99 0.59 -21.05
CA THR A 158 -14.31 1.72 -20.38
C THR A 158 -15.32 2.79 -19.99
N ARG A 159 -16.13 3.28 -20.94
CA ARG A 159 -17.17 4.28 -20.63
C ARG A 159 -18.12 3.82 -19.54
N PHE A 160 -18.51 2.55 -19.53
CA PHE A 160 -19.38 1.99 -18.51
C PHE A 160 -18.73 2.03 -17.12
N TYR A 161 -17.51 1.49 -16.99
CA TYR A 161 -16.82 1.42 -15.69
C TYR A 161 -16.42 2.80 -15.17
N GLU A 162 -15.93 3.69 -16.04
CA GLU A 162 -15.63 5.08 -15.65
C GLU A 162 -16.89 5.80 -15.14
N SER A 163 -18.04 5.56 -15.79
CA SER A 163 -19.31 6.18 -15.37
C SER A 163 -19.84 5.61 -14.05
N VAL A 164 -19.76 4.29 -13.86
CA VAL A 164 -20.31 3.62 -12.66
C VAL A 164 -19.43 3.86 -11.44
N LEU A 165 -18.11 3.89 -11.62
CA LEU A 165 -17.15 4.02 -10.53
C LEU A 165 -16.67 5.46 -10.31
N GLU A 166 -17.13 6.41 -11.13
CA GLU A 166 -16.72 7.81 -11.11
C GLU A 166 -15.18 7.97 -11.11
N THR A 167 -14.51 7.17 -11.93
CA THR A 167 -13.05 7.14 -12.01
C THR A 167 -12.58 7.14 -13.46
N LYS A 168 -11.29 7.38 -13.69
CA LYS A 168 -10.69 7.28 -15.02
C LYS A 168 -9.86 6.03 -15.13
N LEU A 169 -10.01 5.33 -16.25
CA LEU A 169 -9.15 4.21 -16.60
C LEU A 169 -8.01 4.74 -17.49
N GLU A 170 -6.81 4.21 -17.27
CA GLU A 170 -5.63 4.62 -18.02
C GLU A 170 -5.21 3.54 -19.01
N LYS A 171 -4.73 3.96 -20.18
CA LYS A 171 -4.21 3.00 -21.15
C LYS A 171 -2.91 2.41 -20.60
N LEU A 172 -2.88 1.10 -20.45
CA LEU A 172 -1.69 0.37 -20.03
C LEU A 172 -1.04 -0.28 -21.25
N GLU A 173 0.29 -0.17 -21.35
CA GLU A 173 1.05 -0.89 -22.37
C GLU A 173 1.01 -2.38 -22.08
N ALA A 174 0.41 -3.14 -23.01
CA ALA A 174 0.27 -4.58 -22.85
C ALA A 174 1.58 -5.30 -23.20
N PRO A 175 1.88 -6.45 -22.56
CA PRO A 175 3.08 -7.24 -22.83
C PRO A 175 3.11 -7.86 -24.23
N THR A 176 1.97 -7.90 -24.94
CA THR A 176 1.85 -8.42 -26.30
C THR A 176 1.00 -7.50 -27.16
N SER A 177 1.29 -7.39 -28.45
CA SER A 177 0.51 -6.55 -29.39
C SER A 177 -0.95 -6.99 -29.59
N GLU A 178 -1.27 -8.23 -29.25
CA GLU A 178 -2.62 -8.81 -29.38
C GLU A 178 -3.55 -8.45 -28.22
N LEU A 179 -3.00 -7.93 -27.11
CA LEU A 179 -3.73 -7.59 -25.91
C LEU A 179 -3.86 -6.07 -25.80
N GLN A 180 -5.08 -5.60 -25.55
CA GLN A 180 -5.36 -4.19 -25.27
C GLN A 180 -5.86 -4.07 -23.83
N MET A 181 -5.35 -3.08 -23.09
CA MET A 181 -5.62 -2.93 -21.66
C MET A 181 -5.99 -1.50 -21.29
N MET A 182 -7.07 -1.37 -20.53
CA MET A 182 -7.45 -0.14 -19.83
C MET A 182 -7.43 -0.44 -18.33
N ALA A 183 -6.41 0.06 -17.63
CA ALA A 183 -6.18 -0.21 -16.22
C ALA A 183 -7.09 0.65 -15.35
N PHE A 184 -7.63 0.05 -14.30
CA PHE A 184 -8.20 0.78 -13.18
C PHE A 184 -7.07 1.54 -12.46
N PRO A 185 -7.39 2.59 -11.66
CA PRO A 185 -6.40 3.26 -10.84
C PRO A 185 -5.55 2.26 -10.06
N MET A 186 -4.24 2.44 -10.14
CA MET A 186 -3.26 1.56 -9.50
C MET A 186 -2.30 2.37 -8.65
N SER A 187 -1.98 1.82 -7.48
CA SER A 187 -0.93 2.34 -6.61
C SER A 187 -0.02 1.17 -6.26
N MET A 188 1.27 1.31 -6.59
CA MET A 188 2.30 0.34 -6.21
C MET A 188 2.57 0.32 -4.70
N THR A 189 1.99 1.26 -3.96
CA THR A 189 2.24 1.46 -2.53
C THR A 189 1.02 1.21 -1.65
N SER A 190 -0.15 0.97 -2.25
CA SER A 190 -1.41 0.79 -1.53
C SER A 190 -1.81 -0.70 -1.55
N PRO A 191 -2.33 -1.24 -0.44
CA PRO A 191 -2.86 -2.60 -0.43
C PRO A 191 -4.16 -2.69 -1.25
N GLY A 192 -4.36 -3.81 -1.94
CA GLY A 192 -5.58 -4.10 -2.72
C GLY A 192 -5.24 -4.69 -4.09
N ALA A 193 -6.24 -5.29 -4.75
CA ALA A 193 -6.11 -5.72 -6.14
C ALA A 193 -6.44 -4.54 -7.04
N SER A 194 -5.53 -4.18 -7.95
CA SER A 194 -5.91 -3.39 -9.14
C SER A 194 -6.17 -4.36 -10.31
N GLY A 195 -6.48 -3.83 -11.48
CA GLY A 195 -6.77 -4.67 -12.63
C GLY A 195 -6.92 -3.88 -13.92
N ALA A 196 -7.34 -4.57 -14.98
CA ALA A 196 -7.65 -3.94 -16.25
C ALA A 196 -8.87 -4.55 -16.94
N LEU A 197 -9.52 -3.73 -17.76
CA LEU A 197 -10.35 -4.22 -18.85
C LEU A 197 -9.42 -4.68 -19.97
N CYS A 198 -9.62 -5.91 -20.43
CA CYS A 198 -8.77 -6.56 -21.41
C CYS A 198 -9.55 -6.88 -22.68
N LYS A 199 -8.98 -6.61 -23.84
CA LYS A 199 -9.50 -7.09 -25.12
C LYS A 199 -8.40 -7.86 -25.84
N MET A 200 -8.69 -9.11 -26.18
CA MET A 200 -7.80 -10.00 -26.91
C MET A 200 -8.61 -10.77 -27.96
N GLU A 201 -8.05 -10.93 -29.16
CA GLU A 201 -8.69 -11.73 -30.20
C GLU A 201 -8.88 -13.18 -29.73
N GLY A 202 -10.06 -13.75 -30.01
CA GLY A 202 -10.39 -15.12 -29.58
C GLY A 202 -10.91 -15.27 -28.14
N VAL A 203 -10.85 -14.23 -27.30
CA VAL A 203 -11.43 -14.25 -25.94
C VAL A 203 -12.72 -13.45 -25.91
N LYS A 204 -13.80 -14.07 -25.42
CA LYS A 204 -15.15 -13.49 -25.36
C LYS A 204 -15.51 -13.01 -23.96
N ALA A 205 -16.36 -11.99 -23.88
CA ALA A 205 -16.93 -11.54 -22.63
C ALA A 205 -18.03 -12.51 -22.12
N GLY A 206 -18.23 -12.55 -20.81
CA GLY A 206 -19.26 -13.37 -20.14
C GLY A 206 -18.73 -14.65 -19.51
N GLY A 207 -19.56 -15.32 -18.70
CA GLY A 207 -19.38 -16.69 -18.19
C GLY A 207 -17.94 -17.16 -17.89
N GLY A 208 -17.19 -16.43 -17.06
CA GLY A 208 -15.79 -16.75 -16.74
C GLY A 208 -14.75 -15.79 -17.34
N SER A 209 -15.18 -14.68 -17.95
CA SER A 209 -14.30 -13.64 -18.52
C SER A 209 -13.54 -12.80 -17.48
N THR A 210 -13.56 -13.18 -16.21
CA THR A 210 -12.79 -12.51 -15.15
C THR A 210 -11.71 -13.46 -14.67
N MET A 211 -10.46 -13.05 -14.82
CA MET A 211 -9.31 -13.81 -14.35
C MET A 211 -8.67 -13.07 -13.18
N VAL A 212 -8.41 -13.79 -12.09
CA VAL A 212 -7.63 -13.27 -10.96
C VAL A 212 -6.23 -13.86 -11.01
N TYR A 213 -5.25 -13.06 -10.60
CA TYR A 213 -3.88 -13.51 -10.41
C TYR A 213 -3.63 -13.71 -8.93
N PHE A 214 -2.79 -14.68 -8.59
CA PHE A 214 -2.33 -14.91 -7.23
C PHE A 214 -0.86 -14.53 -7.08
N SER A 215 -0.54 -13.73 -6.06
CA SER A 215 0.86 -13.40 -5.75
C SER A 215 1.61 -14.64 -5.29
N CYS A 216 2.80 -14.84 -5.84
CA CYS A 216 3.71 -15.93 -5.49
C CYS A 216 5.17 -15.50 -5.62
N GLU A 217 6.05 -16.20 -4.90
CA GLU A 217 7.48 -15.92 -4.91
C GLU A 217 8.10 -16.26 -6.27
N ASP A 218 7.72 -17.40 -6.85
CA ASP A 218 8.09 -17.76 -8.22
C ASP A 218 6.94 -18.48 -8.93
N CYS A 219 6.34 -17.82 -9.91
CA CYS A 219 5.21 -18.34 -10.66
C CYS A 219 5.58 -19.58 -11.48
N GLY A 220 6.85 -19.80 -11.81
CA GLY A 220 7.33 -21.03 -12.44
C GLY A 220 7.36 -22.22 -11.48
N VAL A 221 7.72 -22.00 -10.22
CA VAL A 221 7.68 -23.03 -9.18
C VAL A 221 6.24 -23.43 -8.90
N GLU A 222 5.33 -22.45 -8.84
CA GLU A 222 3.91 -22.67 -8.59
C GLU A 222 3.25 -23.36 -9.78
N ALA A 223 3.54 -22.88 -11.00
CA ALA A 223 3.04 -23.45 -12.25
C ALA A 223 3.45 -24.91 -12.43
N SER A 224 4.65 -25.30 -11.98
CA SER A 224 5.12 -26.70 -12.06
C SER A 224 4.24 -27.70 -11.30
N ARG A 225 3.40 -27.23 -10.36
CA ARG A 225 2.49 -28.08 -9.57
C ARG A 225 1.11 -28.24 -10.19
N ILE A 226 0.75 -27.43 -11.20
CA ILE A 226 -0.61 -27.36 -11.74
C ILE A 226 -1.07 -28.70 -12.34
N GLU A 227 -0.27 -29.28 -13.24
CA GLU A 227 -0.64 -30.54 -13.91
C GLU A 227 -0.67 -31.71 -12.92
N ALA A 228 0.27 -31.76 -11.98
CA ALA A 228 0.29 -32.76 -10.92
C ALA A 228 -0.93 -32.67 -9.98
N ALA A 229 -1.53 -31.49 -9.85
CA ALA A 229 -2.76 -31.26 -9.08
C ALA A 229 -4.05 -31.52 -9.89
N GLY A 230 -3.94 -31.94 -11.16
CA GLY A 230 -5.09 -32.24 -12.03
C GLY A 230 -5.62 -31.04 -12.83
N GLY A 231 -4.94 -29.90 -12.79
CA GLY A 231 -5.21 -28.77 -13.67
C GLY A 231 -4.48 -28.87 -15.02
N LYS A 232 -4.51 -27.78 -15.78
CA LYS A 232 -3.78 -27.63 -17.05
C LYS A 232 -2.94 -26.36 -17.02
N LEU A 233 -1.66 -26.47 -17.41
CA LEU A 233 -0.84 -25.29 -17.65
C LEU A 233 -1.21 -24.69 -19.01
N GLU A 234 -1.74 -23.47 -19.01
CA GLU A 234 -2.13 -22.77 -20.25
C GLU A 234 -0.98 -21.90 -20.77
N ARG A 235 -0.27 -21.21 -19.87
CA ARG A 235 0.91 -20.42 -20.20
C ARG A 235 2.01 -20.62 -19.15
N PRO A 236 3.22 -21.03 -19.54
CA PRO A 236 4.35 -21.14 -18.60
C PRO A 236 4.82 -19.76 -18.14
N LYS A 237 5.75 -19.74 -17.17
CA LYS A 237 6.40 -18.51 -16.70
C LYS A 237 6.88 -17.65 -17.87
N THR A 238 6.31 -16.47 -17.99
CA THR A 238 6.51 -15.51 -19.08
C THR A 238 6.82 -14.14 -18.46
N SER A 239 7.83 -13.44 -18.97
CA SER A 239 8.13 -12.08 -18.52
C SER A 239 7.05 -11.10 -19.00
N ILE A 240 6.66 -10.18 -18.13
CA ILE A 240 5.76 -9.06 -18.43
C ILE A 240 6.48 -7.72 -18.31
N GLY A 241 7.80 -7.71 -18.59
CA GLY A 241 8.64 -6.52 -18.57
C GLY A 241 8.89 -6.03 -17.14
N PRO A 242 8.72 -4.72 -16.85
CA PRO A 242 9.04 -4.14 -15.55
C PRO A 242 8.10 -4.58 -14.41
N TYR A 243 7.02 -5.31 -14.74
CA TYR A 243 6.02 -5.79 -13.78
C TYR A 243 6.24 -7.25 -13.33
N GLY A 244 7.42 -7.81 -13.64
CA GLY A 244 7.82 -9.14 -13.19
C GLY A 244 7.47 -10.27 -14.16
N PHE A 245 6.94 -11.37 -13.64
CA PHE A 245 6.64 -12.59 -14.39
C PHE A 245 5.23 -13.11 -14.07
N MET A 246 4.61 -13.77 -15.05
CA MET A 246 3.34 -14.46 -14.85
C MET A 246 3.31 -15.85 -15.46
N ALA A 247 2.45 -16.70 -14.92
CA ALA A 247 2.05 -17.99 -15.49
C ALA A 247 0.52 -18.10 -15.45
N ILE A 248 -0.08 -18.85 -16.37
CA ILE A 248 -1.54 -19.03 -16.45
C ILE A 248 -1.88 -20.50 -16.38
N GLY A 249 -2.79 -20.84 -15.47
CA GLY A 249 -3.32 -22.18 -15.26
C GLY A 249 -4.82 -22.26 -15.49
N ILE A 250 -5.31 -23.47 -15.67
CA ILE A 250 -6.71 -23.84 -15.60
C ILE A 250 -6.86 -24.84 -14.45
N ASP A 251 -7.75 -24.54 -13.50
CA ASP A 251 -7.99 -25.40 -12.33
C ASP A 251 -8.84 -26.64 -12.68
N THR A 252 -9.16 -27.46 -11.67
CA THR A 252 -9.95 -28.69 -11.84
C THR A 252 -11.42 -28.44 -12.21
N GLU A 253 -11.90 -27.20 -12.05
CA GLU A 253 -13.27 -26.78 -12.39
C GLU A 253 -13.34 -26.06 -13.74
N GLY A 254 -12.19 -25.86 -14.41
CA GLY A 254 -12.10 -25.17 -15.69
C GLY A 254 -11.94 -23.66 -15.59
N ASN A 255 -11.73 -23.11 -14.39
CA ASN A 255 -11.47 -21.67 -14.23
C ASN A 255 -10.03 -21.35 -14.64
N MET A 256 -9.88 -20.29 -15.42
CA MET A 256 -8.56 -19.75 -15.75
C MET A 256 -8.09 -18.82 -14.62
N PHE A 257 -6.85 -18.99 -14.17
CA PHE A 257 -6.24 -18.16 -13.13
C PHE A 257 -4.79 -17.86 -13.47
N GLY A 258 -4.30 -16.74 -12.95
CA GLY A 258 -2.92 -16.31 -13.09
C GLY A 258 -2.10 -16.53 -11.81
N LEU A 259 -0.80 -16.70 -11.97
CA LEU A 259 0.21 -16.63 -10.91
C LEU A 259 1.13 -15.47 -11.24
N HIS A 260 1.44 -14.62 -10.27
CA HIS A 260 2.24 -13.41 -10.48
C HIS A 260 3.43 -13.38 -9.52
N THR A 261 4.61 -13.20 -10.10
CA THR A 261 5.85 -12.86 -9.39
C THR A 261 6.14 -11.39 -9.67
N PRO A 262 6.18 -10.52 -8.63
CA PRO A 262 6.53 -9.11 -8.78
C PRO A 262 7.87 -8.88 -9.50
#